data_AF-A0A8J1TGM9-F1
#
_entry.id   AF-A0A8J1TGM9-F1
#
_cell.length_a   1.000
_cell.length_b   1.000
_cell.length_c   1.000
_cell.angle_alpha   90.00
_cell.angle_beta   90.00
_cell.angle_gamma   90.00
#
_symmetry.space_group_name_H-M   'P 1'
#
loop_
_entity.id
_entity.type
_entity.pdbx_description
1 polymer ?
#
loop_
_entity_poly.entity_id
_entity_poly.type
_entity_poly.pdbx_seq_one_letter_code
_entity_poly.pdbx_strand_id
1 'polypeptide(L)'
;RCRIPHIEATRTTTTRTTVMNSGMGYSGDHKPLKLMLIVGVTIAYTAYVGCSGLLSMNRRFFDIENDFEANNTILDHDLEINPASFTFFVVWGIIYVWQFLWLGYALSTLCRLTKYGYLYVSPNILPASIFFFFFINNGCGVAWFLLYQNLYIPHACAALAMMAFTLYLCLFISMRALNKHGEKLVEQQKGSDIWMIRILCHNGLGMYATWCTIATLLNFATTLVFWANVSNAMASTISLAILAGELLLWAILDNFVLDKFTRYLITPYIVVVFALVGVIVKNWNPDTRNSIMNAVLLGVASAFLLIKIIMVIYRHRRNPVDYENKGTLKPIP
;
A
#
# COMPACT_ATOMS: atom_id res chain seq x y z
N ARG A 1 -66.35 74.45 -19.73
CA ARG A 1 -65.02 73.92 -19.32
C ARG A 1 -65.20 72.40 -19.21
N CYS A 2 -65.05 71.60 -20.27
CA CYS A 2 -63.78 71.05 -20.80
C CYS A 2 -62.78 70.74 -19.67
N ARG A 3 -62.24 69.53 -19.49
CA ARG A 3 -61.88 68.49 -20.47
C ARG A 3 -61.54 67.19 -19.70
N ILE A 4 -61.88 66.02 -20.25
CA ILE A 4 -61.36 64.70 -19.85
C ILE A 4 -59.91 64.58 -20.35
N PRO A 5 -58.95 64.04 -19.58
CA PRO A 5 -57.67 63.60 -20.13
C PRO A 5 -57.60 62.08 -20.34
N HIS A 6 -56.86 61.75 -21.40
CA HIS A 6 -56.70 60.48 -22.06
C HIS A 6 -55.86 59.45 -21.31
N ILE A 7 -56.14 58.19 -21.67
CA ILE A 7 -55.30 57.00 -21.50
C ILE A 7 -53.96 57.21 -22.20
N GLU A 8 -52.85 56.93 -21.51
CA GLU A 8 -51.53 56.79 -22.11
C GLU A 8 -50.94 55.43 -21.70
N ALA A 9 -50.77 54.55 -22.69
CA ALA A 9 -50.24 53.21 -22.52
C ALA A 9 -48.70 53.26 -22.47
N THR A 10 -48.12 53.02 -21.30
CA THR A 10 -46.66 52.90 -21.17
C THR A 10 -46.25 51.43 -21.25
N ARG A 11 -45.73 51.04 -22.42
CA ARG A 11 -44.96 49.79 -22.62
C ARG A 11 -43.80 49.76 -21.62
N THR A 12 -43.83 48.83 -20.68
CA THR A 12 -42.64 48.47 -19.88
C THR A 12 -41.98 47.25 -20.52
N THR A 13 -40.83 47.55 -21.11
CA THR A 13 -39.92 46.67 -21.83
C THR A 13 -39.48 45.49 -20.96
N THR A 14 -39.76 44.28 -21.42
CA THR A 14 -39.21 43.02 -20.91
C THR A 14 -37.69 43.10 -20.87
N THR A 15 -37.11 43.40 -19.70
CA THR A 15 -35.67 43.33 -19.49
C THR A 15 -35.31 41.85 -19.39
N ARG A 16 -35.00 41.27 -20.55
CA ARG A 16 -34.35 39.96 -20.70
C ARG A 16 -33.04 40.05 -19.93
N THR A 17 -33.00 39.55 -18.71
CA THR A 17 -31.77 39.40 -17.93
C THR A 17 -30.94 38.36 -18.64
N THR A 18 -30.07 38.83 -19.53
CA THR A 18 -28.99 38.06 -20.11
C THR A 18 -28.12 37.64 -18.93
N VAL A 19 -28.35 36.43 -18.40
CA VAL A 19 -27.38 35.75 -17.55
C VAL A 19 -26.15 35.61 -18.43
N MET A 20 -25.21 36.54 -18.25
CA MET A 20 -23.87 36.40 -18.79
C MET A 20 -23.36 35.07 -18.27
N ASN A 21 -23.30 34.10 -19.17
CA ASN A 21 -22.46 32.94 -19.06
C ASN A 21 -21.02 33.47 -18.99
N SER A 22 -20.61 33.91 -17.80
CA SER A 22 -19.20 34.12 -17.49
C SER A 22 -18.57 32.73 -17.61
N GLY A 23 -17.94 32.49 -18.75
CA GLY A 23 -17.13 31.32 -18.97
C GLY A 23 -16.12 31.22 -17.83
N MET A 24 -16.42 30.36 -16.86
CA MET A 24 -15.38 29.75 -16.05
C MET A 24 -14.55 28.94 -17.02
N GLY A 25 -13.44 29.54 -17.47
CA GLY A 25 -12.42 28.84 -18.23
C GLY A 25 -11.98 27.64 -17.39
N TYR A 26 -12.44 26.45 -17.78
CA TYR A 26 -11.94 25.20 -17.24
C TYR A 26 -10.50 25.03 -17.77
N SER A 27 -9.51 25.56 -17.07
CA SER A 27 -8.13 25.10 -17.19
C SER A 27 -8.04 23.73 -16.49
N GLY A 28 -8.64 22.73 -17.13
CA GLY A 28 -8.41 21.32 -16.82
C GLY A 28 -7.12 20.86 -17.49
N ASP A 29 -6.06 21.66 -17.43
CA ASP A 29 -4.84 21.40 -18.18
C ASP A 29 -4.24 20.07 -17.72
N HIS A 30 -4.13 19.16 -18.69
CA HIS A 30 -3.52 17.88 -18.46
C HIS A 30 -2.08 18.07 -17.98
N LYS A 31 -1.68 17.32 -16.95
CA LYS A 31 -0.28 17.24 -16.53
C LYS A 31 0.38 16.06 -17.27
N PRO A 32 1.08 16.28 -18.40
CA PRO A 32 1.56 15.21 -19.26
C PRO A 32 2.53 14.27 -18.52
N LEU A 33 3.44 14.82 -17.72
CA LEU A 33 4.36 14.03 -16.91
C LEU A 33 3.62 13.06 -15.96
N LYS A 34 2.57 13.54 -15.29
CA LYS A 34 1.81 12.70 -14.36
C LYS A 34 1.02 11.61 -15.10
N LEU A 35 0.45 11.94 -16.25
CA LEU A 35 -0.23 10.99 -17.11
C LEU A 35 0.74 9.88 -17.57
N MET A 36 1.91 10.27 -18.07
CA MET A 36 2.97 9.35 -18.50
C MET A 36 3.43 8.44 -17.35
N LEU A 37 3.57 8.98 -16.14
CA LEU A 37 3.96 8.20 -14.96
C LEU A 37 2.89 7.17 -14.58
N ILE A 38 1.61 7.53 -14.58
CA ILE A 38 0.50 6.61 -14.25
C ILE A 38 0.46 5.45 -15.25
N VAL A 39 0.46 5.76 -16.54
CA VAL A 39 0.41 4.75 -17.60
C VAL A 39 1.70 3.92 -17.63
N GLY A 40 2.85 4.59 -17.59
CA GLY A 40 4.17 3.95 -17.63
C GLY A 40 4.40 3.01 -16.45
N VAL A 41 4.04 3.39 -15.23
CA VAL A 41 4.21 2.50 -14.07
C VAL A 41 3.24 1.32 -14.10
N THR A 42 2.04 1.49 -14.66
CA THR A 42 1.10 0.37 -14.85
C THR A 42 1.69 -0.65 -15.82
N ILE A 43 2.23 -0.19 -16.95
CA ILE A 43 2.90 -1.07 -17.92
C ILE A 43 4.11 -1.76 -17.28
N ALA A 44 4.95 -1.01 -16.57
CA ALA A 44 6.12 -1.55 -15.88
C ALA A 44 5.72 -2.58 -14.81
N TYR A 45 4.62 -2.35 -14.10
CA TYR A 45 4.10 -3.29 -13.12
C TYR A 45 3.61 -4.58 -13.77
N THR A 46 2.86 -4.50 -14.87
CA THR A 46 2.43 -5.67 -15.66
C THR A 46 3.64 -6.47 -16.15
N ALA A 47 4.66 -5.80 -16.67
CA ALA A 47 5.90 -6.44 -17.10
C ALA A 47 6.64 -7.10 -15.93
N TYR A 48 6.70 -6.43 -14.76
CA TYR A 48 7.29 -6.98 -13.54
C TYR A 48 6.56 -8.26 -13.08
N VAL A 49 5.23 -8.26 -13.02
CA VAL A 49 4.45 -9.45 -12.63
C VAL A 49 4.66 -10.58 -13.63
N GLY A 50 4.64 -10.29 -14.94
CA GLY A 50 4.92 -11.28 -15.98
C GLY A 50 6.33 -11.87 -15.87
N CYS A 51 7.34 -11.03 -15.67
CA CYS A 51 8.71 -11.45 -15.44
C CYS A 51 8.83 -12.30 -14.17
N SER A 52 8.21 -11.87 -13.07
CA SER A 52 8.19 -12.61 -11.80
C SER A 52 7.57 -14.00 -11.96
N GLY A 53 6.46 -14.11 -12.71
CA GLY A 53 5.82 -15.38 -13.05
C GLY A 53 6.75 -16.30 -13.85
N LEU A 54 7.37 -15.78 -14.92
CA LEU A 54 8.32 -16.54 -15.75
C LEU A 54 9.54 -17.01 -14.94
N LEU A 55 10.09 -16.13 -14.10
CA LEU A 55 11.23 -16.44 -13.23
C LEU A 55 10.85 -17.46 -12.16
N SER A 56 9.62 -17.41 -11.62
CA SER A 56 9.13 -18.39 -10.65
C SER A 56 8.90 -19.77 -11.28
N MET A 57 8.53 -19.84 -12.57
CA MET A 57 8.39 -21.11 -13.30
C MET A 57 9.74 -21.75 -13.65
N ASN A 58 10.84 -21.01 -13.55
CA ASN A 58 12.18 -21.58 -13.70
C ASN A 58 12.51 -22.40 -12.45
N ARG A 59 12.76 -23.71 -12.62
CA ARG A 59 12.84 -24.71 -11.54
C ARG A 59 13.70 -24.31 -10.35
N ARG A 60 14.75 -23.51 -10.54
CA ARG A 60 15.62 -23.03 -9.43
C ARG A 60 14.93 -22.20 -8.35
N PHE A 61 13.77 -21.58 -8.60
CA PHE A 61 13.08 -20.79 -7.57
C PHE A 61 12.30 -21.65 -6.58
N PHE A 62 11.85 -22.84 -6.98
CA PHE A 62 11.09 -23.78 -6.15
C PHE A 62 11.85 -25.09 -5.82
N ASP A 63 12.76 -25.55 -6.69
CA ASP A 63 13.54 -26.81 -6.56
C ASP A 63 14.90 -26.63 -5.86
N ILE A 64 15.05 -25.67 -4.93
CA ILE A 64 16.18 -25.76 -3.97
C ILE A 64 16.10 -27.08 -3.17
N GLU A 65 14.93 -27.72 -3.16
CA GLU A 65 14.68 -29.02 -2.52
C GLU A 65 15.24 -30.24 -3.30
N ASN A 66 15.50 -30.15 -4.62
CA ASN A 66 15.85 -31.36 -5.42
C ASN A 66 17.13 -31.27 -6.28
N ASP A 67 17.62 -30.09 -6.67
CA ASP A 67 18.85 -29.98 -7.50
C ASP A 67 20.15 -29.89 -6.66
N PHE A 68 20.05 -30.02 -5.33
CA PHE A 68 21.18 -29.94 -4.40
C PHE A 68 21.74 -31.29 -3.93
N GLU A 69 21.25 -32.41 -4.47
CA GLU A 69 21.81 -33.74 -4.18
C GLU A 69 23.14 -34.02 -4.91
N ALA A 70 23.56 -33.20 -5.89
CA ALA A 70 24.74 -33.48 -6.70
C ALA A 70 26.05 -32.84 -6.21
N ASN A 71 26.03 -31.94 -5.22
CA ASN A 71 27.26 -31.33 -4.68
C ASN A 71 27.12 -30.94 -3.19
N ASN A 72 27.38 -31.93 -2.32
CA ASN A 72 27.87 -31.80 -0.94
C ASN A 72 27.37 -30.62 -0.08
N THR A 73 26.48 -30.94 0.88
CA THR A 73 26.49 -30.47 2.29
C THR A 73 26.23 -28.99 2.64
N ILE A 74 25.95 -28.09 1.69
CA ILE A 74 25.85 -26.66 2.04
C ILE A 74 24.41 -26.14 2.14
N LEU A 75 23.39 -26.67 1.45
CA LEU A 75 22.08 -26.00 1.33
C LEU A 75 20.85 -26.76 1.88
N ASP A 76 21.06 -27.75 2.75
CA ASP A 76 19.98 -28.53 3.40
C ASP A 76 19.51 -27.96 4.76
N HIS A 77 19.62 -26.65 4.94
CA HIS A 77 19.13 -26.01 6.17
C HIS A 77 18.11 -24.94 5.81
N ASP A 78 16.88 -25.41 5.60
CA ASP A 78 15.69 -24.60 5.85
C ASP A 78 15.89 -23.80 7.14
N LEU A 79 15.76 -22.47 7.07
CA LEU A 79 15.83 -21.65 8.26
C LEU A 79 14.71 -22.07 9.22
N GLU A 80 14.98 -22.08 10.52
CA GLU A 80 13.95 -22.39 11.53
C GLU A 80 12.73 -21.44 11.47
N ILE A 81 12.88 -20.31 10.75
CA ILE A 81 11.88 -19.27 10.55
C ILE A 81 11.35 -19.21 9.12
N ASN A 82 11.71 -20.14 8.22
CA ASN A 82 11.13 -20.21 6.88
C ASN A 82 9.65 -20.60 6.99
N PRO A 83 8.69 -19.80 6.51
CA PRO A 83 7.30 -20.20 6.54
C PRO A 83 7.01 -21.31 5.52
N ALA A 84 5.92 -22.05 5.73
CA ALA A 84 5.42 -23.02 4.76
C ALA A 84 5.24 -22.40 3.37
N SER A 85 5.57 -23.13 2.30
CA SER A 85 5.62 -22.61 0.92
C SER A 85 4.30 -21.99 0.45
N PHE A 86 3.15 -22.48 0.93
CA PHE A 86 1.84 -21.89 0.64
C PHE A 86 1.73 -20.42 1.11
N THR A 87 2.45 -20.06 2.18
CA THR A 87 2.46 -18.70 2.73
C THR A 87 3.00 -17.72 1.71
N PHE A 88 4.12 -18.05 1.05
CA PHE A 88 4.69 -17.22 -0.02
C PHE A 88 3.73 -17.09 -1.19
N PHE A 89 3.16 -18.21 -1.64
CA PHE A 89 2.23 -18.22 -2.79
C PHE A 89 0.99 -17.34 -2.53
N VAL A 90 0.36 -17.49 -1.36
CA VAL A 90 -0.86 -16.74 -1.00
C VAL A 90 -0.56 -15.25 -0.86
N VAL A 91 0.49 -14.88 -0.12
CA VAL A 91 0.78 -13.47 0.15
C VAL A 91 1.20 -12.74 -1.13
N TRP A 92 2.09 -13.31 -1.94
CA TRP A 92 2.49 -12.71 -3.22
C TRP A 92 1.32 -12.62 -4.20
N GLY A 93 0.49 -13.67 -4.30
CA GLY A 93 -0.70 -13.66 -5.15
C GLY A 93 -1.67 -12.52 -4.79
N ILE A 94 -1.95 -12.35 -3.50
CA ILE A 94 -2.79 -11.25 -3.01
C ILE A 94 -2.13 -9.89 -3.28
N ILE A 95 -0.83 -9.74 -2.99
CA ILE A 95 -0.09 -8.50 -3.26
C ILE A 95 -0.22 -8.13 -4.73
N TYR A 96 0.01 -9.06 -5.65
CA TYR A 96 -0.03 -8.79 -7.09
C TYR A 96 -1.39 -8.29 -7.55
N VAL A 97 -2.46 -8.98 -7.14
CA VAL A 97 -3.83 -8.54 -7.45
C VAL A 97 -4.13 -7.17 -6.84
N TRP A 98 -3.77 -6.96 -5.58
CA TRP A 98 -4.06 -5.69 -4.89
C TRP A 98 -3.33 -4.50 -5.51
N GLN A 99 -2.10 -4.71 -5.99
CA GLN A 99 -1.37 -3.67 -6.70
C GLN A 99 -2.05 -3.29 -8.02
N PHE A 100 -2.57 -4.27 -8.77
CA PHE A 100 -3.39 -3.99 -9.95
C PHE A 100 -4.66 -3.20 -9.60
N LEU A 101 -5.31 -3.49 -8.47
CA LEU A 101 -6.52 -2.78 -8.06
C LEU A 101 -6.27 -1.28 -7.80
N TRP A 102 -5.20 -0.91 -7.08
CA TRP A 102 -4.93 0.51 -6.83
C TRP A 102 -4.39 1.23 -8.06
N LEU A 103 -3.63 0.55 -8.94
CA LEU A 103 -3.23 1.09 -10.23
C LEU A 103 -4.45 1.27 -11.15
N GLY A 104 -5.38 0.32 -11.15
CA GLY A 104 -6.67 0.44 -11.83
C GLY A 104 -7.49 1.61 -11.31
N TYR A 105 -7.51 1.83 -10.00
CA TYR A 105 -8.08 3.04 -9.42
C TYR A 105 -7.38 4.30 -9.93
N ALA A 106 -6.04 4.34 -9.93
CA ALA A 106 -5.28 5.48 -10.46
C ALA A 106 -5.60 5.76 -11.94
N LEU A 107 -5.70 4.73 -12.79
CA LEU A 107 -6.12 4.86 -14.18
C LEU A 107 -7.55 5.38 -14.30
N SER A 108 -8.47 4.92 -13.45
CA SER A 108 -9.86 5.42 -13.45
C SER A 108 -9.92 6.92 -13.19
N THR A 109 -8.98 7.50 -12.43
CA THR A 109 -8.93 8.94 -12.16
C THR A 109 -8.59 9.79 -13.38
N LEU A 110 -8.01 9.18 -14.43
CA LEU A 110 -7.75 9.83 -15.72
C LEU A 110 -9.04 10.12 -16.48
N CYS A 111 -10.04 9.24 -16.35
CA CYS A 111 -11.31 9.32 -17.07
C CYS A 111 -12.41 10.04 -16.26
N ARG A 112 -12.13 10.45 -15.02
CA ARG A 112 -13.13 11.03 -14.10
C ARG A 112 -12.94 12.54 -13.97
N LEU A 113 -13.91 13.29 -14.47
CA LEU A 113 -13.97 14.75 -14.36
C LEU A 113 -14.62 15.18 -13.04
N THR A 114 -14.11 16.26 -12.46
CA THR A 114 -14.68 16.96 -11.30
C THR A 114 -15.00 18.39 -11.68
N LYS A 115 -15.68 19.12 -10.78
CA LYS A 115 -15.97 20.56 -10.93
C LYS A 115 -14.72 21.41 -11.18
N TYR A 116 -13.53 20.93 -10.79
CA TYR A 116 -12.27 21.66 -10.86
C TYR A 116 -11.26 21.03 -11.85
N GLY A 117 -11.74 20.20 -12.78
CA GLY A 117 -10.91 19.47 -13.75
C GLY A 117 -10.81 17.98 -13.45
N TYR A 118 -9.89 17.28 -14.10
CA TYR A 118 -9.72 15.84 -13.90
C TYR A 118 -9.31 15.48 -12.46
N LEU A 119 -9.86 14.39 -11.94
CA LEU A 119 -9.60 13.93 -10.56
C LEU A 119 -8.12 13.63 -10.30
N TYR A 120 -7.39 13.19 -11.33
CA TYR A 120 -5.94 13.00 -11.21
C TYR A 120 -5.15 14.32 -11.11
N VAL A 121 -5.72 15.47 -11.48
CA VAL A 121 -5.06 16.79 -11.39
C VAL A 121 -5.49 17.53 -10.13
N SER A 122 -6.80 17.58 -9.89
CA SER A 122 -7.43 18.38 -8.84
C SER A 122 -8.57 17.60 -8.17
N PRO A 123 -8.46 17.23 -6.88
CA PRO A 123 -7.31 17.37 -5.99
C PRO A 123 -6.18 16.38 -6.29
N ASN A 124 -4.93 16.78 -6.01
CA ASN A 124 -3.74 15.92 -6.20
C ASN A 124 -3.61 14.84 -5.11
N ILE A 125 -4.55 13.88 -5.10
CA ILE A 125 -4.70 12.81 -4.09
C ILE A 125 -3.68 11.69 -4.23
N LEU A 126 -3.26 11.40 -5.47
CA LEU A 126 -2.16 10.48 -5.79
C LEU A 126 -1.04 11.27 -6.46
N PRO A 127 -0.10 11.89 -5.71
CA PRO A 127 1.00 12.65 -6.29
C PRO A 127 1.85 11.85 -7.27
N ALA A 128 2.43 12.54 -8.26
CA ALA A 128 3.34 11.94 -9.24
C ALA A 128 4.50 11.15 -8.61
N SER A 129 4.96 11.59 -7.43
CA SER A 129 6.03 10.94 -6.69
C SER A 129 5.71 9.50 -6.28
N ILE A 130 4.44 9.15 -6.00
CA ILE A 130 4.07 7.76 -5.68
C ILE A 130 4.38 6.86 -6.87
N PHE A 131 4.00 7.26 -8.09
CA PHE A 131 4.24 6.47 -9.29
C PHE A 131 5.73 6.37 -9.62
N PHE A 132 6.51 7.43 -9.35
CA PHE A 132 7.96 7.41 -9.50
C PHE A 132 8.64 6.41 -8.55
N PHE A 133 8.33 6.46 -7.25
CA PHE A 133 8.90 5.52 -6.28
C PHE A 133 8.41 4.09 -6.50
N PHE A 134 7.16 3.92 -6.93
CA PHE A 134 6.64 2.59 -7.28
C PHE A 134 7.28 2.03 -8.56
N PHE A 135 7.69 2.88 -9.50
CA PHE A 135 8.49 2.47 -10.65
C PHE A 135 9.88 1.95 -10.22
N ILE A 136 10.55 2.67 -9.32
CA ILE A 136 11.82 2.20 -8.73
C ILE A 136 11.60 0.86 -8.01
N ASN A 137 10.52 0.74 -7.22
CA ASN A 137 10.17 -0.51 -6.54
C ASN A 137 10.04 -1.69 -7.51
N ASN A 138 9.39 -1.50 -8.66
CA ASN A 138 9.27 -2.56 -9.68
C ASN A 138 10.63 -2.98 -10.24
N GLY A 139 11.53 -2.02 -10.47
CA GLY A 139 12.92 -2.30 -10.86
C GLY A 139 13.68 -3.10 -9.80
N CYS A 140 13.55 -2.72 -8.53
CA CYS A 140 14.11 -3.48 -7.40
C CYS A 140 13.50 -4.89 -7.30
N GLY A 141 12.22 -5.05 -7.61
CA GLY A 141 11.55 -6.35 -7.66
C GLY A 141 12.14 -7.29 -8.71
N VAL A 142 12.36 -6.80 -9.94
CA VAL A 142 13.05 -7.58 -10.98
C VAL A 142 14.49 -7.92 -10.56
N ALA A 143 15.22 -6.92 -10.03
CA ALA A 143 16.59 -7.11 -9.55
C ALA A 143 16.67 -8.18 -8.45
N TRP A 144 15.73 -8.16 -7.49
CA TRP A 144 15.67 -9.15 -6.42
C TRP A 144 15.57 -10.58 -6.97
N PHE A 145 14.63 -10.84 -7.88
CA PHE A 145 14.49 -12.17 -8.48
C PHE A 145 15.76 -12.62 -9.20
N LEU A 146 16.36 -11.75 -10.02
CA LEU A 146 17.58 -12.09 -10.76
C LEU A 146 18.77 -12.34 -9.83
N LEU A 147 18.94 -11.52 -8.80
CA LEU A 147 20.03 -11.67 -7.83
C LEU A 147 19.86 -12.96 -7.01
N TYR A 148 18.64 -13.26 -6.59
CA TYR A 148 18.31 -14.46 -5.82
C TYR A 148 18.55 -15.73 -6.63
N GLN A 149 18.10 -15.78 -7.89
CA GLN A 149 18.32 -16.93 -8.77
C GLN A 149 19.80 -17.21 -9.08
N ASN A 150 20.63 -16.17 -9.06
CA ASN A 150 22.07 -16.29 -9.25
C ASN A 150 22.83 -16.45 -7.92
N LEU A 151 22.13 -16.73 -6.81
CA LEU A 151 22.71 -16.95 -5.47
C LEU A 151 23.50 -15.77 -4.90
N TYR A 152 23.29 -14.55 -5.41
CA TYR A 152 23.84 -13.31 -4.84
C TYR A 152 22.97 -12.84 -3.66
N ILE A 153 22.81 -13.69 -2.64
CA ILE A 153 21.86 -13.50 -1.52
C ILE A 153 22.03 -12.16 -0.78
N PRO A 154 23.25 -11.67 -0.46
CA PRO A 154 23.39 -10.38 0.21
C PRO A 154 22.85 -9.21 -0.63
N HIS A 155 23.04 -9.28 -1.96
CA HIS A 155 22.56 -8.27 -2.89
C HIS A 155 21.04 -8.39 -3.08
N ALA A 156 20.50 -9.60 -3.10
CA ALA A 156 19.06 -9.85 -3.11
C ALA A 156 18.39 -9.30 -1.84
N CYS A 157 19.02 -9.47 -0.67
CA CYS A 157 18.59 -8.89 0.59
C CYS A 157 18.53 -7.35 0.51
N ALA A 158 19.57 -6.71 -0.04
CA ALA A 158 19.62 -5.27 -0.24
C ALA A 158 18.52 -4.78 -1.21
N ALA A 159 18.25 -5.53 -2.28
CA ALA A 159 17.17 -5.21 -3.22
C ALA A 159 15.78 -5.25 -2.53
N LEU A 160 15.51 -6.27 -1.69
CA LEU A 160 14.27 -6.32 -0.90
C LEU A 160 14.16 -5.18 0.12
N ALA A 161 15.26 -4.83 0.79
CA ALA A 161 15.28 -3.70 1.72
C ALA A 161 14.92 -2.38 1.00
N MET A 162 15.44 -2.19 -0.22
CA MET A 162 15.09 -1.05 -1.07
C MET A 162 13.62 -1.08 -1.53
N MET A 163 13.06 -2.26 -1.81
CA MET A 163 11.62 -2.41 -2.07
C MET A 163 10.78 -1.97 -0.87
N ALA A 164 11.07 -2.51 0.33
CA ALA A 164 10.38 -2.12 1.54
C ALA A 164 10.44 -0.60 1.77
N PHE A 165 11.64 0.00 1.66
CA PHE A 165 11.84 1.44 1.80
C PHE A 165 11.01 2.26 0.81
N THR A 166 11.07 1.93 -0.49
CA THR A 166 10.31 2.66 -1.52
C THR A 166 8.80 2.51 -1.34
N LEU A 167 8.32 1.37 -0.85
CA LEU A 167 6.91 1.16 -0.52
C LEU A 167 6.47 2.01 0.69
N TYR A 168 7.28 2.09 1.75
CA TYR A 168 7.00 2.99 2.87
C TYR A 168 6.99 4.46 2.45
N LEU A 169 7.87 4.88 1.52
CA LEU A 169 7.82 6.23 0.93
C LEU A 169 6.51 6.47 0.17
N CYS A 170 6.09 5.52 -0.68
CA CYS A 170 4.81 5.60 -1.39
C CYS A 170 3.63 5.75 -0.41
N LEU A 171 3.61 4.94 0.65
CA LEU A 171 2.58 4.96 1.68
C LEU A 171 2.55 6.30 2.41
N PHE A 172 3.71 6.81 2.85
CA PHE A 172 3.84 8.11 3.51
C PHE A 172 3.33 9.26 2.64
N ILE A 173 3.74 9.28 1.36
CA ILE A 173 3.31 10.32 0.41
C ILE A 173 1.79 10.27 0.20
N SER A 174 1.23 9.07 0.01
CA SER A 174 -0.21 8.87 -0.21
C SER A 174 -1.03 9.32 0.99
N MET A 175 -0.64 8.91 2.20
CA MET A 175 -1.31 9.28 3.44
C MET A 175 -1.25 10.79 3.69
N ARG A 176 -0.10 11.42 3.44
CA ARG A 176 0.06 12.87 3.57
C ARG A 176 -0.80 13.62 2.55
N ALA A 177 -0.88 13.13 1.31
CA ALA A 177 -1.71 13.71 0.27
C ALA A 177 -3.20 13.61 0.61
N LEU A 178 -3.67 12.45 1.07
CA LEU A 178 -5.06 12.26 1.50
C LEU A 178 -5.39 13.15 2.69
N ASN A 179 -4.51 13.26 3.69
CA ASN A 179 -4.73 14.13 4.83
C ASN A 179 -4.80 15.62 4.43
N LYS A 180 -4.01 16.05 3.44
CA LYS A 180 -4.00 17.44 2.94
C LYS A 180 -5.20 17.75 2.05
N HIS A 181 -5.69 16.78 1.29
CA HIS A 181 -6.67 17.00 0.22
C HIS A 181 -8.04 16.33 0.45
N GLY A 182 -8.21 15.60 1.55
CA GLY A 182 -9.44 14.87 1.88
C GLY A 182 -10.68 15.78 1.97
N GLU A 183 -10.54 16.97 2.56
CA GLU A 183 -11.63 17.96 2.64
C GLU A 183 -12.16 18.34 1.24
N LYS A 184 -11.26 18.55 0.28
CA LYS A 184 -11.62 18.90 -1.10
C LYS A 184 -12.38 17.78 -1.81
N LEU A 185 -12.08 16.51 -1.50
CA LEU A 185 -12.85 15.39 -2.05
C LEU A 185 -14.29 15.39 -1.54
N VAL A 186 -14.49 15.72 -0.26
CA VAL A 186 -15.84 15.80 0.33
C VAL A 186 -16.62 16.98 -0.27
N GLU A 187 -15.99 18.15 -0.38
CA GLU A 187 -16.59 19.34 -1.04
C GLU A 187 -17.02 19.07 -2.49
N GLN A 188 -16.30 18.20 -3.20
CA GLN A 188 -16.60 17.82 -4.58
C GLN A 188 -17.60 16.66 -4.69
N GLN A 189 -18.26 16.24 -3.60
CA GLN A 189 -19.16 15.08 -3.54
C GLN A 189 -18.46 13.77 -3.97
N LYS A 190 -17.16 13.66 -3.71
CA LYS A 190 -16.30 12.49 -3.99
C LYS A 190 -15.80 11.83 -2.70
N GLY A 191 -16.61 11.85 -1.63
CA GLY A 191 -16.25 11.23 -0.35
C GLY A 191 -15.96 9.73 -0.44
N SER A 192 -16.56 9.01 -1.39
CA SER A 192 -16.28 7.58 -1.63
C SER A 192 -14.85 7.31 -2.10
N ASP A 193 -14.18 8.28 -2.74
CA ASP A 193 -12.79 8.14 -3.17
C ASP A 193 -11.80 8.03 -2.00
N ILE A 194 -12.15 8.59 -0.85
CA ILE A 194 -11.35 8.48 0.38
C ILE A 194 -11.23 7.00 0.79
N TRP A 195 -12.35 6.28 0.75
CA TRP A 195 -12.38 4.86 1.09
C TRP A 195 -11.67 4.01 0.04
N MET A 196 -11.82 4.34 -1.25
CA MET A 196 -11.07 3.69 -2.32
C MET A 196 -9.55 3.81 -2.11
N ILE A 197 -9.06 5.00 -1.77
CA ILE A 197 -7.63 5.22 -1.48
C ILE A 197 -7.19 4.40 -0.26
N ARG A 198 -7.96 4.40 0.83
CA ARG A 198 -7.58 3.67 2.03
C ARG A 198 -7.56 2.16 1.83
N ILE A 199 -8.58 1.61 1.16
CA ILE A 199 -8.72 0.15 0.96
C ILE A 199 -7.75 -0.32 -0.12
N LEU A 200 -7.72 0.35 -1.28
CA LEU A 200 -6.92 -0.11 -2.42
C LEU A 200 -5.46 0.31 -2.28
N CYS A 201 -5.19 1.60 -2.07
CA CYS A 201 -3.83 2.13 -2.07
C CYS A 201 -3.12 1.92 -0.73
N HIS A 202 -3.66 2.42 0.39
CA HIS A 202 -2.94 2.36 1.67
C HIS A 202 -2.78 0.92 2.18
N ASN A 203 -3.87 0.14 2.23
CA ASN A 203 -3.78 -1.24 2.68
C ASN A 203 -3.04 -2.14 1.68
N GLY A 204 -3.17 -1.91 0.36
CA GLY A 204 -2.40 -2.62 -0.65
C GLY A 204 -0.89 -2.35 -0.56
N LEU A 205 -0.48 -1.10 -0.41
CA LEU A 205 0.93 -0.72 -0.22
C LEU A 205 1.46 -1.17 1.14
N GLY A 206 0.66 -1.07 2.20
CA GLY A 206 1.07 -1.50 3.55
C GLY A 206 1.26 -3.01 3.65
N MET A 207 0.40 -3.80 3.00
CA MET A 207 0.56 -5.25 2.88
C MET A 207 1.90 -5.58 2.20
N TYR A 208 2.15 -4.93 1.06
CA TYR A 208 3.36 -5.18 0.28
C TYR A 208 4.62 -4.76 1.04
N ALA A 209 4.64 -3.56 1.64
CA ALA A 209 5.78 -3.08 2.42
C ALA A 209 6.13 -4.04 3.57
N THR A 210 5.11 -4.48 4.31
CA THR A 210 5.28 -5.39 5.46
C THR A 210 5.83 -6.74 5.02
N TRP A 211 5.30 -7.29 3.92
CA TRP A 211 5.81 -8.55 3.39
C TRP A 211 7.26 -8.42 2.91
N CYS A 212 7.62 -7.33 2.22
CA CYS A 212 9.00 -7.06 1.84
C CYS A 212 9.92 -6.94 3.06
N THR A 213 9.49 -6.30 4.15
CA THR A 213 10.24 -6.27 5.41
C THR A 213 10.50 -7.68 5.94
N ILE A 214 9.48 -8.53 6.01
CA ILE A 214 9.62 -9.93 6.45
C ILE A 214 10.56 -10.71 5.51
N ALA A 215 10.39 -10.56 4.20
CA ALA A 215 11.24 -11.20 3.20
C ALA A 215 12.71 -10.74 3.30
N THR A 216 12.95 -9.46 3.62
CA THR A 216 14.29 -8.94 3.93
C THR A 216 14.87 -9.65 5.14
N LEU A 217 14.12 -9.83 6.23
CA LEU A 217 14.61 -10.53 7.42
C LEU A 217 14.93 -12.01 7.18
N LEU A 218 14.16 -12.66 6.30
CA LEU A 218 14.46 -14.02 5.84
C LEU A 218 15.76 -14.05 5.02
N ASN A 219 15.90 -13.18 4.02
CA ASN A 219 17.12 -13.09 3.21
C ASN A 219 18.34 -12.66 4.03
N PHE A 220 18.13 -11.86 5.08
CA PHE A 220 19.15 -11.46 6.03
C PHE A 220 19.60 -12.66 6.87
N ALA A 221 18.69 -13.46 7.42
CA ALA A 221 19.03 -14.70 8.12
C ALA A 221 19.78 -15.67 7.19
N THR A 222 19.32 -15.85 5.95
CA THR A 222 20.02 -16.63 4.92
C THR A 222 21.44 -16.09 4.73
N THR A 223 21.61 -14.77 4.58
CA THR A 223 22.93 -14.14 4.44
C THR A 223 23.83 -14.43 5.65
N LEU A 224 23.31 -14.34 6.87
CA LEU A 224 24.07 -14.64 8.09
C LEU A 224 24.56 -16.09 8.13
N VAL A 225 23.71 -17.03 7.74
CA VAL A 225 24.07 -18.46 7.71
C VAL A 225 25.15 -18.73 6.65
N PHE A 226 24.90 -18.29 5.41
CA PHE A 226 25.75 -18.69 4.28
C PHE A 226 27.02 -17.85 4.11
N TRP A 227 26.99 -16.58 4.49
CA TRP A 227 28.10 -15.65 4.23
C TRP A 227 28.82 -15.19 5.50
N ALA A 228 28.15 -15.25 6.66
CA ALA A 228 28.76 -14.90 7.94
C ALA A 228 29.00 -16.11 8.87
N ASN A 229 28.71 -17.33 8.41
CA ASN A 229 28.89 -18.59 9.13
C ASN A 229 28.24 -18.58 10.53
N VAL A 230 27.09 -17.91 10.65
CA VAL A 230 26.28 -17.88 11.88
C VAL A 230 25.38 -19.11 11.89
N SER A 231 25.21 -19.76 13.05
CA SER A 231 24.32 -20.92 13.14
C SER A 231 22.87 -20.56 12.80
N ASN A 232 22.13 -21.48 12.18
CA ASN A 232 20.72 -21.28 11.79
C ASN A 232 19.87 -20.82 12.99
N ALA A 233 20.02 -21.48 14.14
CA ALA A 233 19.34 -21.10 15.38
C ALA A 233 19.63 -19.65 15.79
N MET A 234 20.87 -19.18 15.66
CA MET A 234 21.25 -17.80 16.02
C MET A 234 20.75 -16.78 14.98
N ALA A 235 20.94 -17.05 13.69
CA ALA A 235 20.46 -16.19 12.61
C ALA A 235 18.93 -16.01 12.67
N SER A 236 18.20 -17.10 12.92
CA SER A 236 16.75 -17.11 13.12
C SER A 236 16.32 -16.29 14.34
N THR A 237 17.04 -16.42 15.47
CA THR A 237 16.79 -15.61 16.68
C THR A 237 17.02 -14.12 16.41
N ILE A 238 18.08 -13.76 15.69
CA ILE A 238 18.36 -12.36 15.32
C ILE A 238 17.21 -11.79 14.49
N SER A 239 16.78 -12.49 13.44
CA SER A 239 15.67 -12.03 12.59
C SER A 239 14.33 -11.94 13.33
N LEU A 240 14.00 -12.89 14.21
CA LEU A 240 12.80 -12.80 15.07
C LEU A 240 12.87 -11.64 16.06
N ALA A 241 14.05 -11.37 16.63
CA ALA A 241 14.25 -10.24 17.54
C ALA A 241 14.07 -8.89 16.82
N ILE A 242 14.59 -8.77 15.59
CA ILE A 242 14.38 -7.58 14.76
C ILE A 242 12.88 -7.42 14.44
N LEU A 243 12.20 -8.48 13.99
CA LEU A 243 10.76 -8.45 13.71
C LEU A 243 9.94 -8.05 14.94
N ALA A 244 10.31 -8.54 16.13
CA ALA A 244 9.66 -8.14 17.37
C ALA A 244 9.86 -6.64 17.67
N GLY A 245 11.07 -6.12 17.49
CA GLY A 245 11.36 -4.70 17.63
C GLY A 245 10.57 -3.83 16.64
N GLU A 246 10.52 -4.23 15.37
CA GLU A 246 9.75 -3.55 14.33
C GLU A 246 8.24 -3.58 14.62
N LEU A 247 7.70 -4.72 15.06
CA LEU A 247 6.30 -4.86 15.42
C LEU A 247 5.92 -3.96 16.60
N LEU A 248 6.76 -3.90 17.64
CA LEU A 248 6.56 -3.02 18.80
C LEU A 248 6.63 -1.55 18.40
N LEU A 249 7.66 -1.17 17.64
CA LEU A 249 7.82 0.19 17.13
C LEU A 249 6.61 0.59 16.27
N TRP A 250 6.19 -0.28 15.35
CA TRP A 250 5.03 -0.04 14.51
C TRP A 250 3.74 0.08 15.33
N ALA A 251 3.53 -0.76 16.34
CA ALA A 251 2.37 -0.65 17.23
C ALA A 251 2.31 0.68 17.97
N ILE A 252 3.46 1.20 18.43
CA ILE A 252 3.54 2.51 19.06
C ILE A 252 3.23 3.62 18.06
N LEU A 253 3.92 3.60 16.91
CA LEU A 253 3.75 4.61 15.87
C LEU A 253 2.31 4.64 15.36
N ASP A 254 1.74 3.50 15.01
CA ASP A 254 0.41 3.39 14.42
C ASP A 254 -0.72 3.80 15.38
N ASN A 255 -0.62 3.45 16.66
CA ASN A 255 -1.71 3.72 17.61
C ASN A 255 -1.63 5.09 18.28
N PHE A 256 -0.43 5.65 18.46
CA PHE A 256 -0.23 6.88 19.24
C PHE A 256 0.30 8.06 18.44
N VAL A 257 1.22 7.84 17.49
CA VAL A 257 1.92 8.94 16.81
C VAL A 257 1.27 9.28 15.46
N LEU A 258 0.95 8.25 14.68
CA LEU A 258 0.54 8.33 13.29
C LEU A 258 -0.94 8.02 13.08
N ASP A 259 -1.75 7.86 14.13
CA ASP A 259 -3.18 7.50 14.05
C ASP A 259 -3.94 8.34 13.00
N LYS A 260 -3.66 9.65 12.94
CA LYS A 260 -4.26 10.55 11.94
C LYS A 260 -4.11 10.06 10.49
N PHE A 261 -3.01 9.39 10.18
CA PHE A 261 -2.66 8.88 8.85
C PHE A 261 -2.96 7.39 8.70
N THR A 262 -2.68 6.60 9.74
CA THR A 262 -2.65 5.13 9.68
C THR A 262 -3.88 4.49 10.31
N ARG A 263 -4.88 5.25 10.79
CA ARG A 263 -6.08 4.69 11.43
C ARG A 263 -6.66 3.49 10.70
N TYR A 264 -6.89 3.61 9.40
CA TYR A 264 -7.50 2.54 8.60
C TYR A 264 -6.48 1.60 7.92
N LEU A 265 -5.20 1.68 8.29
CA LEU A 265 -4.15 0.78 7.81
C LEU A 265 -4.07 -0.45 8.74
N ILE A 266 -4.63 -1.56 8.30
CA ILE A 266 -4.77 -2.79 9.13
C ILE A 266 -3.90 -3.92 8.57
N THR A 267 -3.66 -3.93 7.26
CA THR A 267 -2.95 -5.02 6.58
C THR A 267 -1.56 -5.36 7.13
N PRO A 268 -0.72 -4.43 7.67
CA PRO A 268 0.55 -4.83 8.25
C PRO A 268 0.43 -5.90 9.34
N TYR A 269 -0.53 -5.76 10.26
CA TYR A 269 -0.75 -6.74 11.32
C TYR A 269 -1.25 -8.08 10.77
N ILE A 270 -2.14 -8.06 9.78
CA ILE A 270 -2.65 -9.27 9.13
C ILE A 270 -1.51 -10.07 8.49
N VAL A 271 -0.60 -9.38 7.78
CA VAL A 271 0.55 -10.02 7.14
C VAL A 271 1.50 -10.62 8.16
N VAL A 272 1.82 -9.91 9.24
CA VAL A 272 2.71 -10.44 10.29
C VAL A 272 2.08 -11.67 10.94
N VAL A 273 0.80 -11.63 11.30
CA VAL A 273 0.08 -12.79 11.87
C VAL A 273 0.13 -13.97 10.89
N PHE A 274 -0.20 -13.74 9.62
CA PHE A 274 -0.23 -14.81 8.61
C PHE A 274 1.16 -15.40 8.36
N ALA A 275 2.21 -14.57 8.32
CA ALA A 275 3.59 -15.02 8.17
C ALA A 275 4.03 -15.91 9.34
N LEU A 276 3.78 -15.46 10.58
CA LEU A 276 4.13 -16.20 11.79
C LEU A 276 3.35 -17.52 11.90
N VAL A 277 2.07 -17.55 11.48
CA VAL A 277 1.30 -18.80 11.34
C VAL A 277 1.98 -19.73 10.34
N GLY A 278 2.39 -19.21 9.18
CA GLY A 278 3.14 -19.98 8.19
C GLY A 278 4.42 -20.61 8.74
N VAL A 279 5.13 -19.91 9.63
CA VAL A 279 6.31 -20.43 10.33
C VAL A 279 5.95 -21.54 11.31
N ILE A 280 4.91 -21.38 12.13
CA ILE A 280 4.46 -22.44 13.07
C ILE A 280 4.04 -23.68 12.32
N VAL A 281 3.26 -23.53 11.24
CA VAL A 281 2.74 -24.68 10.46
C VAL A 281 3.89 -25.53 9.91
N LYS A 282 5.03 -24.93 9.53
CA LYS A 282 6.20 -25.66 9.02
C LYS A 282 7.13 -26.14 10.15
N ASN A 283 7.41 -25.31 11.15
CA ASN A 283 8.55 -25.49 12.08
C ASN A 283 8.14 -25.58 13.56
N TRP A 284 6.92 -26.03 13.89
CA TRP A 284 6.53 -26.17 15.29
C TRP A 284 7.33 -27.27 15.99
N ASN A 285 8.08 -26.88 17.02
CA ASN A 285 8.76 -27.80 17.93
C ASN A 285 8.83 -27.15 19.32
N PRO A 286 8.14 -27.69 20.34
CA PRO A 286 8.08 -27.08 21.67
C PRO A 286 9.43 -27.04 22.38
N ASP A 287 10.43 -27.81 21.93
CA ASP A 287 11.75 -27.89 22.55
C ASP A 287 12.75 -26.87 21.96
N THR A 288 12.38 -26.14 20.89
CA THR A 288 13.29 -25.19 20.23
C THR A 288 12.98 -23.74 20.58
N ARG A 289 14.04 -22.99 20.87
CA ARG A 289 13.98 -21.56 21.23
C ARG A 289 13.21 -20.74 20.21
N ASN A 290 13.52 -20.89 18.92
CA ASN A 290 12.92 -20.07 17.87
C ASN A 290 11.45 -20.39 17.65
N SER A 291 11.02 -21.64 17.84
CA SER A 291 9.61 -22.00 17.74
C SER A 291 8.79 -21.38 18.88
N ILE A 292 9.31 -21.39 20.10
CA ILE A 292 8.71 -20.69 21.26
C ILE A 292 8.66 -19.18 21.00
N MET A 293 9.77 -18.57 20.57
CA MET A 293 9.81 -17.13 20.23
C MET A 293 8.78 -16.76 19.16
N ASN A 294 8.65 -17.58 18.12
CA ASN A 294 7.69 -17.37 17.04
C ASN A 294 6.23 -17.47 17.54
N ALA A 295 5.92 -18.43 18.41
CA ALA A 295 4.58 -18.54 19.01
C ALA A 295 4.24 -17.36 19.94
N VAL A 296 5.19 -16.91 20.76
CA VAL A 296 5.00 -15.70 21.58
C VAL A 296 4.77 -14.48 20.69
N LEU A 297 5.58 -14.31 19.64
CA LEU A 297 5.46 -13.19 18.72
C LEU A 297 4.13 -13.23 17.95
N LEU A 298 3.63 -14.42 17.59
CA LEU A 298 2.31 -14.59 17.00
C LEU A 298 1.21 -14.15 17.96
N GLY A 299 1.30 -14.53 19.23
CA GLY A 299 0.36 -14.09 20.28
C GLY A 299 0.34 -12.56 20.40
N VAL A 300 1.51 -11.93 20.44
CA VAL A 300 1.66 -10.47 20.51
C VAL A 300 1.10 -9.79 19.24
N ALA A 301 1.44 -10.28 18.05
CA ALA A 301 0.93 -9.74 16.78
C ALA A 301 -0.59 -9.86 16.68
N SER A 302 -1.15 -10.98 17.13
CA SER A 302 -2.61 -11.21 17.16
C SER A 302 -3.31 -10.27 18.15
N ALA A 303 -2.72 -10.05 19.33
CA ALA A 303 -3.23 -9.09 20.30
C ALA A 303 -3.20 -7.65 19.73
N PHE A 304 -2.12 -7.25 19.06
CA PHE A 304 -2.04 -5.94 18.41
C PHE A 304 -3.04 -5.78 17.26
N LEU A 305 -3.27 -6.82 16.45
CA LEU A 305 -4.33 -6.81 15.44
C LEU A 305 -5.71 -6.60 16.07
N LEU A 306 -6.02 -7.31 17.16
CA LEU A 306 -7.28 -7.16 17.87
C LEU A 306 -7.44 -5.75 18.45
N ILE A 307 -6.41 -5.24 19.12
CA ILE A 307 -6.37 -3.87 19.65
C ILE A 307 -6.58 -2.88 18.51
N LYS A 308 -5.91 -3.03 17.38
CA LYS A 308 -6.07 -2.17 16.21
C LYS A 308 -7.51 -2.14 15.73
N ILE A 309 -8.16 -3.29 15.57
CA ILE A 309 -9.56 -3.37 15.12
C ILE A 309 -10.49 -2.65 16.12
N ILE A 310 -10.35 -2.93 17.42
CA ILE A 310 -11.15 -2.28 18.47
C ILE A 310 -10.95 -0.77 18.46
N MET A 311 -9.69 -0.31 18.39
CA MET A 311 -9.34 1.10 18.40
C MET A 311 -9.86 1.82 17.16
N VAL A 312 -9.82 1.20 15.99
CA VAL A 312 -10.37 1.76 14.75
C VAL A 312 -11.89 1.93 14.87
N ILE A 313 -12.60 0.90 15.33
CA ILE A 313 -14.06 0.96 15.50
C ILE A 313 -14.43 2.04 16.53
N TYR A 314 -13.74 2.07 17.67
CA TYR A 314 -13.98 3.05 18.73
C TYR A 314 -13.72 4.48 18.25
N ARG A 315 -12.54 4.73 17.65
CA ARG A 315 -12.14 6.06 17.17
C ARG A 315 -12.98 6.52 15.99
N HIS A 316 -13.39 5.63 15.08
CA HIS A 316 -14.29 5.97 13.99
C HIS A 316 -15.64 6.46 14.50
N ARG A 317 -16.18 5.84 15.56
CA ARG A 317 -17.47 6.24 16.15
C ARG A 317 -17.38 7.52 17.00
N ARG A 318 -16.28 7.71 17.74
CA ARG A 318 -16.14 8.83 18.69
C ARG A 318 -15.49 10.06 18.08
N ASN A 319 -14.45 9.88 17.28
CA ASN A 319 -13.61 10.94 16.73
C ASN A 319 -13.25 10.62 15.26
N PRO A 320 -14.22 10.57 14.33
CA PRO A 320 -13.93 10.32 12.91
C PRO A 320 -12.98 11.39 12.36
N VAL A 321 -12.25 11.06 11.28
CA VAL A 321 -11.19 11.95 10.76
C VAL A 321 -11.82 13.25 10.24
N ASP A 322 -11.20 14.40 10.50
CA ASP A 322 -11.75 15.76 10.37
C ASP A 322 -12.67 16.02 9.15
N TYR A 323 -12.30 15.52 7.96
CA TYR A 323 -13.07 15.71 6.74
C TYR A 323 -14.32 14.83 6.62
N GLU A 324 -14.43 13.73 7.39
CA GLU A 324 -15.62 12.86 7.42
C GLU A 324 -16.79 13.53 8.15
N ASN A 325 -16.51 14.34 9.17
CA ASN A 325 -17.53 15.12 9.91
C ASN A 325 -18.16 16.25 9.09
N LYS A 326 -17.42 16.79 8.11
CA LYS A 326 -17.93 17.85 7.24
C LYS A 326 -18.86 17.31 6.15
N GLY A 327 -18.77 16.01 5.82
CA GLY A 327 -19.65 15.34 4.85
C GLY A 327 -21.03 14.99 5.40
N THR A 328 -21.21 14.96 6.72
CA THR A 328 -22.52 14.74 7.38
C THR A 328 -23.29 16.03 7.67
N LEU A 329 -22.68 17.20 7.45
CA LEU A 329 -23.33 18.51 7.62
C LEU A 329 -23.85 19.05 6.28
N LYS A 330 -24.95 18.47 5.81
CA LYS A 330 -26.17 19.14 5.28
C LYS A 330 -26.99 18.14 4.45
N PRO A 331 -28.17 17.70 4.92
CA PRO A 331 -29.24 17.39 3.99
C PRO A 331 -29.56 18.69 3.25
N ILE A 332 -29.40 18.70 1.94
CA ILE A 332 -29.91 19.79 1.11
C ILE A 332 -31.45 19.69 1.19
N PRO A 333 -32.16 20.75 1.60
CA PRO A 333 -33.62 20.75 1.67
C PRO A 333 -34.27 20.56 0.30
#